data_AF-A0A7V9G8L1-F1
#
_entry.id   AF-A0A7V9G8L1-F1
#
_cell.length_a   1.000
_cell.length_b   1.000
_cell.length_c   1.000
_cell.angle_alpha   90.00
_cell.angle_beta   90.00
_cell.angle_gamma   90.00
#
_symmetry.space_group_name_H-M   'P 1'
#
loop_
_entity.id
_entity.type
_entity.pdbx_description
1 polymer ?
#
loop_
_entity_poly.entity_id
_entity_poly.type
_entity_poly.pdbx_seq_one_letter_code
_entity_poly.pdbx_strand_id
1 'polypeptide(L)'
;MTTPPDFDPILESLNEEMRSQMYALNELHHPIYPSDPKRVAELERRIAEITAAIVARRKEIRAKEQPAQRASLDPIAEAQQTAAPAKVP
;
A
#
# COMPACT_ATOMS: atom_id res chain seq x y z
N MET A 1 3.59 14.23 17.93
CA MET A 1 4.34 13.41 16.96
C MET A 1 3.41 13.17 15.79
N THR A 2 3.61 13.87 14.68
CA THR A 2 2.78 13.74 13.48
C THR A 2 3.26 12.51 12.72
N THR A 3 2.46 11.46 12.67
CA THR A 3 2.66 10.34 11.75
C THR A 3 2.72 10.90 10.32
N PRO A 4 3.69 10.48 9.49
CA PRO A 4 3.71 10.83 8.09
C PRO A 4 2.36 10.50 7.44
N PRO A 5 1.87 11.31 6.49
CA PRO A 5 0.58 11.08 5.82
C PRO A 5 0.48 9.70 5.13
N ASP A 6 1.60 9.03 4.89
CA ASP A 6 1.71 7.70 4.28
C ASP A 6 1.87 6.54 5.29
N PHE A 7 1.80 6.80 6.60
CA PHE A 7 2.00 5.76 7.60
C PHE A 7 0.72 4.95 7.82
N ASP A 8 0.72 3.70 7.32
CA ASP A 8 -0.34 2.73 7.59
C ASP A 8 0.14 1.69 8.62
N PRO A 9 -0.38 1.69 9.86
CA PRO A 9 0.05 0.77 10.92
C PRO A 9 -0.29 -0.70 10.63
N ILE A 10 -1.33 -0.95 9.83
CA ILE A 10 -1.69 -2.31 9.40
C ILE A 10 -0.65 -2.79 8.40
N LEU A 11 -0.24 -1.93 7.47
CA LEU A 11 0.80 -2.26 6.50
C LEU A 11 2.14 -2.51 7.22
N GLU A 12 2.50 -1.71 8.22
CA GLU A 12 3.71 -1.93 9.01
C GLU A 12 3.68 -3.29 9.72
N SER A 13 2.60 -3.59 10.45
CA SER A 13 2.42 -4.86 11.14
C SER A 13 2.53 -6.07 10.18
N LEU A 14 1.90 -6.00 9.00
CA LEU A 14 2.02 -7.05 7.99
C LEU A 14 3.47 -7.21 7.47
N ASN A 15 4.23 -6.12 7.34
CA ASN A 15 5.63 -6.19 6.93
C ASN A 15 6.52 -6.77 8.03
N GLU A 16 6.26 -6.47 9.30
CA GLU A 16 6.96 -7.09 10.43
C GLU A 16 6.68 -8.59 10.49
N GLU A 17 5.42 -8.99 10.36
CA GLU A 17 5.03 -10.39 10.34
C GLU A 17 5.68 -11.14 9.17
N MET A 18 5.70 -10.53 7.97
CA MET A 18 6.41 -11.07 6.80
C MET A 18 7.88 -11.35 7.09
N ARG A 19 8.59 -10.37 7.66
CA ARG A 19 10.01 -10.51 8.01
C ARG A 19 10.23 -11.62 9.03
N SER A 20 9.35 -11.74 10.01
CA SER A 20 9.39 -12.81 11.01
C SER A 20 9.24 -14.19 10.36
N GLN A 21 8.27 -14.38 9.45
CA GLN A 21 8.09 -15.65 8.75
C GLN A 21 9.27 -15.99 7.83
N MET A 22 9.83 -15.01 7.12
CA MET A 22 11.01 -15.20 6.29
C MET A 22 12.25 -15.58 7.10
N TYR A 23 12.42 -14.97 8.27
CA TYR A 23 13.49 -15.32 9.20
C TYR A 23 13.34 -16.77 9.69
N ALA A 24 12.13 -17.16 10.12
CA ALA A 24 11.85 -18.53 10.53
C ALA A 24 12.09 -19.55 9.40
N LEU A 25 11.76 -19.20 8.15
CA LEU A 25 12.03 -20.05 6.99
C LEU A 25 13.55 -20.20 6.76
N ASN A 26 14.31 -19.11 6.87
CA ASN A 26 15.77 -19.14 6.76
C ASN A 26 16.42 -19.96 7.89
N GLU A 27 15.91 -19.91 9.12
CA GLU A 27 16.43 -20.72 10.23
C GLU A 27 16.22 -22.22 10.00
N LEU A 28 15.17 -22.61 9.27
CA LEU A 28 14.95 -24.00 8.93
C LEU A 28 15.98 -24.53 7.92
N HIS A 29 16.61 -23.68 7.12
CA HIS A 29 17.68 -24.08 6.21
C HIS A 29 18.97 -24.39 6.98
N HIS A 30 18.99 -25.54 7.65
CA HIS A 30 20.19 -26.05 8.30
C HIS A 30 21.02 -26.87 7.28
N PRO A 31 22.31 -26.58 7.10
CA PRO A 31 23.13 -27.20 6.04
C PRO A 31 23.35 -28.71 6.23
N ILE A 32 23.13 -29.23 7.44
CA ILE A 32 23.44 -30.61 7.82
C ILE A 32 22.19 -31.47 8.01
N TYR A 33 21.03 -30.87 8.27
CA TYR A 33 19.80 -31.61 8.55
C TYR A 33 18.69 -31.15 7.60
N PRO A 34 18.01 -32.07 6.90
CA PRO A 34 16.87 -31.72 6.10
C PRO A 34 15.77 -31.16 7.01
N SER A 35 15.28 -29.97 6.66
CA SER A 35 14.14 -29.33 7.32
C SER A 35 12.88 -30.18 7.15
N ASP A 36 11.96 -30.12 8.10
CA ASP A 36 10.65 -30.76 7.94
C ASP A 36 9.90 -30.12 6.75
N PRO A 37 9.62 -30.86 5.66
CA PRO A 37 8.97 -30.31 4.47
C PRO A 37 7.56 -29.78 4.77
N LYS A 38 6.86 -30.31 5.77
CA LYS A 38 5.55 -29.78 6.17
C LYS A 38 5.68 -28.40 6.78
N ARG A 39 6.72 -28.20 7.58
CA ARG A 39 6.98 -26.91 8.24
C ARG A 39 7.41 -25.85 7.23
N VAL A 40 8.24 -26.22 6.26
CA VAL A 40 8.62 -25.34 5.12
C VAL A 40 7.37 -24.92 4.34
N ALA A 41 6.54 -25.88 3.92
CA ALA A 41 5.31 -25.58 3.17
C ALA A 41 4.32 -24.70 3.96
N GLU A 42 4.23 -24.88 5.28
CA GLU A 42 3.41 -24.02 6.14
C GLU A 42 3.90 -22.57 6.15
N LEU A 43 5.21 -22.36 6.30
CA LEU A 43 5.80 -21.02 6.30
C LEU A 43 5.69 -20.35 4.93
N GLU A 44 5.94 -21.08 3.85
CA GLU A 44 5.74 -20.58 2.48
C GLU A 44 4.29 -20.15 2.24
N ARG A 45 3.32 -20.95 2.71
CA ARG A 45 1.90 -20.61 2.62
C ARG A 45 1.57 -19.32 3.39
N ARG A 46 2.08 -19.18 4.62
CA ARG A 46 1.89 -17.97 5.44
C ARG A 46 2.52 -16.74 4.78
N ILE A 47 3.72 -16.86 4.23
CA ILE A 47 4.39 -15.79 3.47
C ILE A 47 3.53 -15.36 2.26
N ALA A 48 2.95 -16.33 1.52
CA ALA A 48 2.07 -16.02 0.41
C ALA A 48 0.79 -15.29 0.84
N GLU A 49 0.16 -15.74 1.94
CA GLU A 49 -1.02 -15.10 2.54
C GLU A 49 -0.73 -13.65 2.96
N ILE A 50 0.36 -13.41 3.68
CA ILE A 50 0.76 -12.05 4.12
C ILE A 50 1.09 -11.17 2.90
N THR A 51 1.71 -11.73 1.85
CA THR A 51 2.04 -10.98 0.64
C THR A 51 0.76 -10.50 -0.06
N ALA A 52 -0.24 -11.38 -0.16
CA ALA A 52 -1.54 -11.03 -0.72
C ALA A 52 -2.23 -9.95 0.11
N ALA A 53 -2.18 -10.03 1.44
CA ALA A 53 -2.74 -9.02 2.34
C ALA A 53 -2.05 -7.65 2.18
N ILE A 54 -0.73 -7.60 2.07
CA ILE A 54 0.04 -6.37 1.80
C ILE A 54 -0.38 -5.75 0.47
N VAL A 55 -0.50 -6.55 -0.59
CA VAL A 55 -0.90 -6.07 -1.91
C VAL A 55 -2.33 -5.54 -1.89
N ALA A 56 -3.27 -6.24 -1.24
CA ALA A 56 -4.64 -5.79 -1.07
C ALA A 56 -4.68 -4.45 -0.31
N ARG A 57 -3.93 -4.35 0.79
CA ARG A 57 -3.90 -3.13 1.61
C ARG A 57 -3.32 -1.93 0.85
N ARG A 58 -2.24 -2.13 0.08
CA ARG A 58 -1.67 -1.08 -0.79
C ARG A 58 -2.67 -0.59 -1.84
N LYS A 59 -3.49 -1.50 -2.41
CA LYS A 59 -4.55 -1.12 -3.33
C LYS A 59 -5.64 -0.29 -2.64
N GLU A 60 -6.04 -0.66 -1.43
CA GLU A 60 -7.01 0.10 -0.63
C GLU A 60 -6.52 1.51 -0.30
N ILE A 61 -5.26 1.65 0.13
CA ILE A 61 -4.64 2.96 0.43
C ILE A 61 -4.68 3.84 -0.82
N ARG A 62 -4.18 3.33 -1.96
CA ARG A 62 -4.20 4.06 -3.23
C ARG A 62 -5.62 4.45 -3.67
N ALA A 63 -6.60 3.57 -3.49
CA ALA A 63 -7.99 3.86 -3.82
C ALA A 63 -8.60 4.97 -2.95
N LYS A 64 -8.12 5.15 -1.71
CA LYS A 64 -8.53 6.23 -0.81
C LYS A 64 -7.87 7.57 -1.12
N GLU A 65 -6.63 7.55 -1.64
CA GLU A 65 -5.89 8.77 -2.02
C GLU A 65 -6.38 9.38 -3.35
N GLN A 66 -6.82 8.56 -4.30
CA GLN A 66 -7.31 9.01 -5.62
C GLN A 66 -8.54 9.95 -5.62
N PRO A 67 -9.60 9.75 -4.79
CA PRO A 67 -10.72 10.70 -4.72
C PRO A 67 -10.31 12.06 -4.11
N ALA A 68 -9.32 12.11 -3.22
CA ALA A 68 -8.82 13.35 -2.64
C ALA A 68 -8.07 14.23 -3.66
N GLN A 69 -7.33 13.62 -4.60
CA GLN A 69 -6.63 14.33 -5.67
C GLN A 69 -7.57 14.87 -6.76
N ARG A 70 -8.68 14.17 -7.07
CA ARG A 70 -9.69 14.65 -8.03
C ARG A 70 -10.49 15.85 -7.54
N ALA A 71 -10.92 15.85 -6.26
CA ALA A 71 -11.67 16.97 -5.68
C ALA A 71 -10.85 18.28 -5.61
N SER A 72 -9.53 18.20 -5.73
CA SER A 72 -8.62 19.35 -5.63
C SER A 72 -8.42 20.09 -6.96
N LEU A 73 -8.93 19.56 -8.08
CA LEU A 73 -8.70 20.09 -9.44
C LEU A 73 -9.89 20.84 -10.05
N ASP A 74 -11.03 20.96 -9.37
CA ASP A 74 -12.25 21.59 -9.91
C ASP A 74 -12.73 22.81 -9.07
N PRO A 75 -12.10 23.99 -9.21
CA PRO A 75 -12.91 25.22 -9.21
C PRO A 75 -12.54 26.31 -10.24
N ILE A 76 -11.73 26.05 -11.28
CA ILE A 76 -11.25 27.14 -12.17
C ILE A 76 -11.91 27.16 -13.57
N ALA A 77 -12.73 26.17 -13.94
CA ALA A 77 -13.24 26.05 -15.31
C ALA A 77 -14.46 26.94 -15.65
N GLU A 78 -15.17 27.52 -14.68
CA GLU A 78 -16.46 28.19 -14.95
C GLU A 78 -16.44 29.72 -14.96
N ALA A 79 -15.32 30.39 -14.67
CA ALA A 79 -15.32 31.84 -14.47
C ALA A 79 -14.90 32.71 -15.68
N GLN A 80 -14.53 32.15 -16.83
CA GLN A 80 -13.90 32.93 -17.92
C GLN A 80 -14.74 33.18 -19.19
N GLN A 81 -16.05 32.91 -19.21
CA GLN A 81 -16.83 33.04 -20.46
C GLN A 81 -17.88 34.16 -20.52
N THR A 82 -17.98 35.06 -19.53
CA THR A 82 -19.00 36.13 -19.54
C THR A 82 -18.48 37.52 -19.15
N ALA A 83 -17.40 38.02 -19.76
CA ALA A 83 -17.09 39.45 -19.65
C ALA A 83 -16.20 39.94 -20.82
N ALA A 84 -16.81 40.20 -21.98
CA ALA A 84 -16.22 41.09 -22.98
C ALA A 84 -17.08 42.36 -23.07
N PRO A 85 -16.61 43.52 -22.56
CA PRO A 85 -17.34 44.77 -22.66
C PRO A 85 -17.01 45.55 -23.95
N ALA A 86 -18.08 46.10 -24.52
CA ALA A 86 -18.20 47.40 -25.17
C ALA A 86 -17.07 47.91 -26.10
N LYS A 87 -17.39 47.96 -27.39
CA LYS A 87 -16.71 48.79 -28.40
C LYS A 87 -17.44 50.14 -28.54
N VAL A 88 -16.78 51.24 -28.16
CA VAL A 88 -17.05 52.65 -28.58
C VAL A 88 -15.72 53.42 -28.41
N PRO A 89 -15.36 54.45 -29.20
CA PRO A 89 -16.03 55.08 -30.34
C PRO A 89 -15.47 54.75 -31.72
#